data_AF-A0A1T4XH44-F1
#
_entry.id   AF-A0A1T4XH44-F1
#
_cell.length_a   1.000
_cell.length_b   1.000
_cell.length_c   1.000
_cell.angle_alpha   90.00
_cell.angle_beta   90.00
_cell.angle_gamma   90.00
#
_symmetry.space_group_name_H-M   'P 1'
#
loop_
_entity.id
_entity.type
_entity.pdbx_description
1 polymer ?
#
loop_
_entity_poly.entity_id
_entity_poly.type
_entity_poly.pdbx_seq_one_letter_code
_entity_poly.pdbx_strand_id
1 'polypeptide(L)'
;MSRSLGLTAEARSAVFAPLAGPGRSEQVEQRMREAIVLGLVGHGERLPRETELARQFGVAVSTVREALDALRGQGLVRTTRGRDGGSFITSSAEGQRELLAARLSRFSRAQLHDLALQLGAISGTVAATAAARATSSDLENLRSITQSIDFGNEVSARRGEALFRVEVAAVAQSPRLVAEELRLQAEYGPLLWFGMRDQALRDAVHRAQLALVEALSGRDGVVARAVVDEQLSALTASAISFSDAHSTSADDTAGAPVTAAPVTLDDCASLVVDTFDAVFGTLGRARDAFATTLASLAHPIAKATLDGSVRALAEAELVDGAQLVIGAGFVATPGFVDDAAWHLAWWVRQAGDPLVQRLPPRQLAVVEDPESEFFRDYTRLEWWRGVASGEASHVTGPYVDYLCTDEFILTLTMPVFDASGTQPGVAGVDVTVSALEVRFLPVFRRLGERITLVNAQSRVVLSTDPAIAAGTLLVENTASPEGGELVACGTLPLALVRH
;
A
#
# COMPACT_ATOMS: atom_id res chain seq x y z
N MET A 1 -13.12 -43.02 12.50
CA MET A 1 -14.15 -42.01 12.78
C MET A 1 -14.00 -40.89 11.76
N SER A 2 -15.03 -40.64 10.96
CA SER A 2 -15.04 -39.61 9.90
C SER A 2 -15.03 -38.22 10.55
N ARG A 3 -13.89 -37.52 10.53
CA ARG A 3 -13.81 -36.12 10.95
C ARG A 3 -14.60 -35.28 9.94
N SER A 4 -15.74 -34.74 10.38
CA SER A 4 -16.50 -33.74 9.64
C SER A 4 -15.64 -32.49 9.47
N LEU A 5 -15.42 -32.05 8.24
CA LEU A 5 -14.87 -30.74 7.88
C LEU A 5 -15.86 -29.63 8.27
N GLY A 6 -16.07 -29.43 9.57
CA GLY A 6 -16.81 -28.29 10.07
C GLY A 6 -15.90 -27.07 10.11
N LEU A 7 -16.36 -25.93 9.58
CA LEU A 7 -15.70 -24.63 9.79
C LEU A 7 -15.52 -24.39 11.30
N THR A 8 -14.33 -24.00 11.74
CA THR A 8 -14.04 -23.67 13.15
C THR A 8 -14.91 -22.51 13.64
N ALA A 9 -14.97 -22.28 14.96
CA ALA A 9 -15.69 -21.14 15.52
C ALA A 9 -15.15 -19.80 14.98
N GLU A 10 -13.84 -19.69 14.72
CA GLU A 10 -13.24 -18.49 14.10
C GLU A 10 -13.56 -18.39 12.61
N ALA A 11 -13.45 -19.48 11.84
CA ALA A 11 -13.82 -19.48 10.42
C ALA A 11 -15.31 -19.15 10.23
N ARG A 12 -16.15 -19.65 11.14
CA ARG A 12 -17.58 -19.31 11.20
C ARG A 12 -17.81 -17.86 11.62
N SER A 13 -17.05 -17.33 12.58
CA SER A 13 -17.11 -15.92 12.98
C SER A 13 -16.60 -14.96 11.91
N ALA A 14 -15.61 -15.37 11.10
CA ALA A 14 -15.13 -14.62 9.94
C ALA A 14 -16.16 -14.62 8.81
N VAL A 15 -16.81 -15.76 8.58
CA VAL A 15 -17.93 -15.89 7.62
C VAL A 15 -19.14 -15.03 8.01
N PHE A 16 -19.40 -14.86 9.31
CA PHE A 16 -20.51 -14.04 9.82
C PHE A 16 -20.07 -12.72 10.44
N ALA A 17 -18.82 -12.30 10.22
CA ALA A 17 -18.37 -10.98 10.64
C ALA A 17 -19.23 -9.93 9.92
N PRO A 18 -19.56 -8.80 10.59
CA PRO A 18 -20.17 -7.67 9.90
C PRO A 18 -19.34 -7.38 8.66
N LEU A 19 -19.97 -7.38 7.49
CA LEU A 19 -19.28 -7.02 6.25
C LEU A 19 -18.69 -5.63 6.47
N ALA A 20 -17.36 -5.55 6.57
CA ALA A 20 -16.65 -4.29 6.62
C ALA A 20 -16.80 -3.66 5.24
N GLY A 21 -17.71 -2.71 5.13
CA GLY A 21 -17.98 -2.04 3.89
C GLY A 21 -19.03 -0.95 4.08
N PRO A 22 -18.92 0.17 3.35
CA PRO A 22 -19.90 1.24 3.41
C PRO A 22 -21.31 0.73 3.09
N GLY A 23 -22.33 1.38 3.63
CA GLY A 23 -23.72 1.11 3.27
C GLY A 23 -23.96 1.29 1.76
N ARG A 24 -25.03 0.70 1.20
CA ARG A 24 -25.30 0.80 -0.25
C ARG A 24 -25.39 2.25 -0.75
N SER A 25 -25.87 3.20 0.06
CA SER A 25 -25.90 4.62 -0.29
C SER A 25 -24.50 5.25 -0.28
N GLU A 26 -23.69 4.96 0.74
CA GLU A 26 -22.29 5.37 0.80
C GLU A 26 -21.45 4.79 -0.36
N GLN A 27 -21.72 3.55 -0.79
CA GLN A 27 -21.07 2.96 -1.98
C GLN A 27 -21.44 3.72 -3.27
N VAL A 28 -22.71 4.07 -3.44
CA VAL A 28 -23.17 4.88 -4.59
C VAL A 28 -22.56 6.28 -4.53
N GLU A 29 -22.55 6.89 -3.35
CA GLU A 29 -21.91 8.18 -3.11
C GLU A 29 -20.42 8.14 -3.43
N GLN A 30 -19.68 7.17 -2.90
CA GLN A 30 -18.25 6.99 -3.16
C GLN A 30 -17.99 6.86 -4.66
N ARG A 31 -18.75 6.00 -5.36
CA ARG A 31 -18.56 5.76 -6.80
C ARG A 31 -18.91 6.98 -7.66
N MET A 32 -19.95 7.72 -7.29
CA MET A 32 -20.32 8.97 -7.97
C MET A 32 -19.34 10.10 -7.65
N ARG A 33 -18.93 10.24 -6.38
CA ARG A 33 -17.87 11.17 -5.95
C ARG A 33 -16.62 10.90 -6.76
N GLU A 34 -16.19 9.65 -6.82
CA GLU A 34 -15.08 9.22 -7.67
C GLU A 34 -15.35 9.72 -9.08
N ALA A 35 -16.36 9.23 -9.81
CA ALA A 35 -16.60 9.65 -11.19
C ALA A 35 -16.57 11.19 -11.44
N ILE A 36 -17.06 11.99 -10.48
CA ILE A 36 -16.99 13.47 -10.51
C ILE A 36 -15.56 13.99 -10.28
N VAL A 37 -14.87 13.50 -9.26
CA VAL A 37 -13.47 13.83 -8.94
C VAL A 37 -12.54 13.42 -10.07
N LEU A 38 -12.87 12.33 -10.75
CA LEU A 38 -12.14 11.78 -11.88
C LEU A 38 -12.36 12.58 -13.17
N GLY A 39 -13.27 13.57 -13.14
CA GLY A 39 -13.68 14.30 -14.31
C GLY A 39 -14.32 13.41 -15.37
N LEU A 40 -14.76 12.18 -15.05
CA LEU A 40 -15.53 11.33 -15.97
C LEU A 40 -16.89 11.97 -16.27
N VAL A 41 -17.43 12.71 -15.29
CA VAL A 41 -18.59 13.57 -15.44
C VAL A 41 -18.13 15.02 -15.27
N GLY A 42 -18.25 15.82 -16.33
CA GLY A 42 -17.65 17.15 -16.42
C GLY A 42 -18.43 18.22 -15.65
N HIS A 43 -17.77 19.35 -15.35
CA HIS A 43 -18.44 20.52 -14.77
C HIS A 43 -19.64 20.95 -15.62
N GLY A 44 -20.79 21.16 -14.99
CA GLY A 44 -22.03 21.55 -15.68
C GLY A 44 -22.73 20.41 -16.41
N GLU A 45 -22.15 19.20 -16.47
CA GLU A 45 -22.79 18.03 -17.05
C GLU A 45 -24.02 17.62 -16.21
N ARG A 46 -25.10 17.28 -16.90
CA ARG A 46 -26.36 16.86 -16.28
C ARG A 46 -26.33 15.36 -16.01
N LEU A 47 -26.47 14.98 -14.74
CA LEU A 47 -26.59 13.59 -14.34
C LEU A 47 -27.91 12.97 -14.86
N PRO A 48 -27.94 11.65 -15.12
CA PRO A 48 -29.19 10.94 -15.39
C PRO A 48 -30.21 11.14 -14.27
N ARG A 49 -31.49 10.91 -14.58
CA ARG A 49 -32.58 11.01 -13.59
C ARG A 49 -32.37 10.00 -12.46
N GLU A 50 -32.86 10.31 -11.25
CA GLU A 50 -32.72 9.42 -10.07
C GLU A 50 -33.19 7.99 -10.35
N THR A 51 -34.28 7.82 -11.10
CA THR A 51 -34.81 6.51 -11.51
C THR A 51 -33.89 5.74 -12.44
N GLU A 52 -33.18 6.43 -13.32
CA GLU A 52 -32.24 5.83 -14.26
C GLU A 52 -30.92 5.48 -13.56
N LEU A 53 -30.42 6.37 -12.69
CA LEU A 53 -29.28 6.07 -11.83
C LEU A 53 -29.56 4.85 -10.93
N ALA A 54 -30.74 4.78 -10.32
CA ALA A 54 -31.15 3.65 -9.48
C ALA A 54 -31.14 2.33 -10.26
N ARG A 55 -31.63 2.36 -11.51
CA ARG A 55 -31.59 1.22 -12.43
C ARG A 55 -30.16 0.82 -12.79
N GLN A 56 -29.29 1.79 -13.08
CA GLN A 56 -27.88 1.56 -13.45
C GLN A 56 -27.05 1.00 -12.29
N PHE A 57 -27.26 1.52 -11.07
CA PHE A 57 -26.58 1.04 -9.86
C PHE A 57 -27.22 -0.21 -9.24
N GLY A 58 -28.42 -0.61 -9.68
CA GLY A 58 -29.13 -1.75 -9.11
C GLY A 58 -29.59 -1.53 -7.66
N VAL A 59 -29.92 -0.29 -7.30
CA VAL A 59 -30.33 0.12 -5.94
C VAL A 59 -31.72 0.77 -5.92
N ALA A 60 -32.28 0.98 -4.73
CA ALA A 60 -33.52 1.74 -4.58
C ALA A 60 -33.31 3.22 -4.91
N VAL A 61 -34.36 3.90 -5.41
CA VAL A 61 -34.30 5.35 -5.71
C VAL A 61 -33.97 6.18 -4.47
N SER A 62 -34.42 5.76 -3.28
CA SER A 62 -34.07 6.40 -2.01
C SER A 62 -32.56 6.38 -1.73
N THR A 63 -31.88 5.26 -2.03
CA THR A 63 -30.43 5.10 -1.88
C THR A 63 -29.66 6.06 -2.78
N VAL A 64 -30.10 6.25 -4.03
CA VAL A 64 -29.51 7.26 -4.94
C VAL A 64 -29.75 8.68 -4.43
N ARG A 65 -30.94 8.95 -3.88
CA ARG A 65 -31.27 10.27 -3.35
C ARG A 65 -30.38 10.63 -2.16
N GLU A 66 -30.18 9.71 -1.22
CA GLU A 66 -29.24 9.85 -0.10
C GLU A 66 -27.82 10.15 -0.59
N ALA A 67 -27.33 9.38 -1.55
CA ALA A 67 -26.00 9.61 -2.15
C ALA A 67 -25.88 10.99 -2.80
N LEU A 68 -26.90 11.41 -3.57
CA LEU A 68 -26.93 12.74 -4.20
C LEU A 68 -27.01 13.87 -3.16
N ASP A 69 -27.70 13.67 -2.03
CA ASP A 69 -27.77 14.63 -0.93
C ASP A 69 -26.40 14.80 -0.25
N ALA A 70 -25.67 13.71 -0.02
CA ALA A 70 -24.30 13.77 0.50
C ALA A 70 -23.35 14.50 -0.46
N LEU A 71 -23.43 14.22 -1.78
CA LEU A 71 -22.64 14.92 -2.80
C LEU A 71 -22.99 16.41 -2.90
N ARG A 72 -24.26 16.80 -2.66
CA ARG A 72 -24.66 18.22 -2.56
C ARG A 72 -24.06 18.88 -1.33
N GLY A 73 -24.04 18.18 -0.19
CA GLY A 73 -23.37 18.64 1.02
C GLY A 73 -21.87 18.90 0.81
N GLN A 74 -21.24 18.12 -0.07
CA GLN A 74 -19.83 18.29 -0.48
C GLN A 74 -19.62 19.33 -1.58
N GLY A 75 -20.69 19.95 -2.10
CA GLY A 75 -20.60 20.92 -3.21
C GLY A 75 -20.19 20.31 -4.55
N LEU A 76 -20.29 18.98 -4.72
CA LEU A 76 -19.96 18.27 -5.96
C LEU A 76 -21.13 18.22 -6.95
N VAL A 77 -22.36 18.38 -6.46
CA VAL A 77 -23.59 18.38 -7.24
C VAL A 77 -24.50 19.56 -6.85
N ARG A 78 -25.17 20.16 -7.83
CA ARG A 78 -26.25 21.14 -7.63
C ARG A 78 -27.52 20.69 -8.32
N THR A 79 -28.66 20.81 -7.63
CA THR A 79 -29.98 20.52 -8.22
C THR A 79 -30.73 21.79 -8.56
N THR A 80 -31.29 21.85 -9.77
CA THR A 80 -32.19 22.92 -10.21
C THR A 80 -33.63 22.38 -10.32
N ARG A 81 -34.62 23.11 -9.80
CA ARG A 81 -36.05 22.76 -9.89
C ARG A 81 -36.66 23.25 -11.22
N GLY A 82 -37.66 22.54 -11.75
CA GLY A 82 -38.41 22.95 -12.95
C GLY A 82 -38.55 21.84 -14.00
N ARG A 83 -39.24 22.12 -15.11
CA ARG A 83 -39.47 21.18 -16.23
C ARG A 83 -38.16 20.71 -16.89
N ASP A 84 -37.16 21.58 -16.92
CA ASP A 84 -35.79 21.31 -17.37
C ASP A 84 -34.80 21.13 -16.20
N GLY A 85 -35.33 20.97 -14.98
CA GLY A 85 -34.54 20.75 -13.77
C GLY A 85 -33.80 19.41 -13.74
N GLY A 86 -32.77 19.31 -12.92
CA GLY A 86 -31.89 18.15 -12.84
C GLY A 86 -30.75 18.35 -11.85
N SER A 87 -29.97 17.29 -11.64
CA SER A 87 -28.72 17.34 -10.87
C SER A 87 -27.56 17.58 -11.83
N PHE A 88 -26.73 18.58 -11.54
CA PHE A 88 -25.60 19.02 -12.36
C PHE A 88 -24.31 18.96 -11.54
N ILE A 89 -23.20 18.59 -12.17
CA ILE A 89 -21.90 18.58 -11.50
C ILE A 89 -21.38 20.00 -11.30
N THR A 90 -20.89 20.30 -10.09
CA THR A 90 -20.38 21.63 -9.72
C THR A 90 -18.88 21.70 -9.49
N SER A 91 -18.16 20.59 -9.40
CA SER A 91 -16.71 20.65 -9.20
C SER A 91 -16.03 21.26 -10.42
N SER A 92 -15.11 22.19 -10.19
CA SER A 92 -14.23 22.75 -11.23
C SER A 92 -13.09 21.76 -11.49
N ALA A 93 -12.45 21.86 -12.66
CA ALA A 93 -11.26 21.06 -12.95
C ALA A 93 -10.13 21.28 -11.92
N GLU A 94 -10.04 22.47 -11.32
CA GLU A 94 -9.11 22.76 -10.23
C GLU A 94 -9.47 22.02 -8.95
N GLY A 95 -10.74 22.09 -8.50
CA GLY A 95 -11.17 21.39 -7.28
C GLY A 95 -11.11 19.86 -7.41
N GLN A 96 -11.32 19.33 -8.61
CA GLN A 96 -11.09 17.91 -8.92
C GLN A 96 -9.61 17.53 -8.78
N ARG A 97 -8.69 18.39 -9.26
CA ARG A 97 -7.25 18.19 -9.13
C ARG A 97 -6.80 18.22 -7.67
N GLU A 98 -7.27 19.16 -6.88
CA GLU A 98 -6.92 19.27 -5.46
C GLU A 98 -7.39 18.04 -4.68
N LEU A 99 -8.60 17.55 -4.94
CA LEU A 99 -9.12 16.35 -4.29
C LEU A 99 -8.38 15.07 -4.71
N LEU A 100 -7.98 14.95 -5.97
CA LEU A 100 -7.12 13.85 -6.42
C LEU A 100 -5.74 13.91 -5.80
N ALA A 101 -5.13 15.10 -5.73
CA ALA A 101 -3.82 15.29 -5.10
C ALA A 101 -3.88 14.93 -3.61
N ALA A 102 -4.91 15.39 -2.89
CA ALA A 102 -5.13 15.08 -1.48
C ALA A 102 -5.47 13.61 -1.22
N ARG A 103 -5.99 12.89 -2.22
CA ARG A 103 -6.17 11.43 -2.15
C ARG A 103 -4.86 10.71 -2.42
N LEU A 104 -4.12 11.12 -3.45
CA LEU A 104 -2.83 10.54 -3.83
C LEU A 104 -1.78 10.68 -2.72
N SER A 105 -1.75 11.81 -2.01
CA SER A 105 -0.84 12.06 -0.89
C SER A 105 -1.06 11.17 0.33
N ARG A 106 -2.17 10.42 0.38
CA ARG A 106 -2.45 9.45 1.46
C ARG A 106 -1.82 8.09 1.21
N PHE A 107 -1.31 7.85 0.01
CA PHE A 107 -0.64 6.61 -0.33
C PHE A 107 0.86 6.77 -0.18
N SER A 108 1.48 5.81 0.50
CA SER A 108 2.94 5.59 0.45
C SER A 108 3.36 5.10 -0.94
N ARG A 109 4.67 5.18 -1.24
CA ARG A 109 5.20 4.70 -2.52
C ARG A 109 5.07 3.18 -2.60
N ALA A 110 5.35 2.47 -1.51
CA ALA A 110 5.12 1.04 -1.39
C ALA A 110 3.65 0.65 -1.75
N GLN A 111 2.65 1.38 -1.22
CA GLN A 111 1.24 1.12 -1.55
C GLN A 111 0.91 1.43 -3.01
N LEU A 112 1.45 2.50 -3.60
CA LEU A 112 1.23 2.80 -5.02
C LEU A 112 1.87 1.74 -5.95
N HIS A 113 3.03 1.22 -5.58
CA HIS A 113 3.68 0.12 -6.32
C HIS A 113 2.91 -1.20 -6.20
N ASP A 114 2.46 -1.57 -5.00
CA ASP A 114 1.66 -2.78 -4.78
C ASP A 114 0.35 -2.74 -5.57
N LEU A 115 -0.30 -1.57 -5.54
CA LEU A 115 -1.46 -1.28 -6.37
C LEU A 115 -1.16 -1.47 -7.86
N ALA A 116 -0.07 -0.86 -8.35
CA ALA A 116 0.31 -0.97 -9.74
C ALA A 116 0.60 -2.43 -10.16
N LEU A 117 1.18 -3.22 -9.25
CA LEU A 117 1.41 -4.65 -9.44
C LEU A 117 0.09 -5.43 -9.58
N GLN A 118 -0.89 -5.17 -8.72
CA GLN A 118 -2.23 -5.78 -8.82
C GLN A 118 -2.89 -5.42 -10.15
N LEU A 119 -2.85 -4.13 -10.53
CA LEU A 119 -3.39 -3.66 -11.80
C LEU A 119 -2.66 -4.33 -12.98
N GLY A 120 -1.33 -4.40 -12.96
CA GLY A 120 -0.53 -5.05 -14.00
C GLY A 120 -0.84 -6.54 -14.17
N ALA A 121 -1.05 -7.26 -13.07
CA ALA A 121 -1.44 -8.67 -13.12
C ALA A 121 -2.74 -8.90 -13.91
N ILE A 122 -3.75 -8.05 -13.72
CA ILE A 122 -5.02 -8.13 -14.44
C ILE A 122 -4.89 -7.55 -15.86
N SER A 123 -4.39 -6.34 -15.98
CA SER A 123 -4.29 -5.58 -17.22
C SER A 123 -3.40 -6.25 -18.25
N GLY A 124 -2.25 -6.77 -17.82
CA GLY A 124 -1.34 -7.52 -18.68
C GLY A 124 -1.94 -8.84 -19.14
N THR A 125 -2.73 -9.50 -18.29
CA THR A 125 -3.48 -10.72 -18.67
C THR A 125 -4.61 -10.40 -19.64
N VAL A 126 -5.31 -9.29 -19.44
CA VAL A 126 -6.30 -8.73 -20.36
C VAL A 126 -5.67 -8.51 -21.73
N ALA A 127 -4.55 -7.79 -21.80
CA ALA A 127 -3.85 -7.50 -23.05
C ALA A 127 -3.38 -8.77 -23.77
N ALA A 128 -2.75 -9.70 -23.05
CA ALA A 128 -2.32 -10.98 -23.62
C ALA A 128 -3.49 -11.82 -24.15
N THR A 129 -4.62 -11.83 -23.44
CA THR A 129 -5.83 -12.55 -23.85
C THR A 129 -6.50 -11.88 -25.05
N ALA A 130 -6.55 -10.55 -25.07
CA ALA A 130 -7.04 -9.77 -26.21
C ALA A 130 -6.19 -10.06 -27.45
N ALA A 131 -4.87 -10.18 -27.34
CA ALA A 131 -3.99 -10.47 -28.48
C ALA A 131 -4.35 -11.79 -29.17
N ALA A 132 -4.73 -12.80 -28.39
CA ALA A 132 -5.14 -14.10 -28.92
C ALA A 132 -6.53 -14.09 -29.58
N ARG A 133 -7.39 -13.12 -29.23
CA ARG A 133 -8.83 -13.14 -29.53
C ARG A 133 -9.30 -12.02 -30.45
N ALA A 134 -8.51 -10.97 -30.61
CA ALA A 134 -8.86 -9.81 -31.41
C ALA A 134 -9.23 -10.19 -32.85
N THR A 135 -10.37 -9.66 -33.29
CA THR A 135 -10.79 -9.67 -34.69
C THR A 135 -10.31 -8.41 -35.41
N SER A 136 -10.35 -8.42 -36.75
CA SER A 136 -10.04 -7.21 -37.53
C SER A 136 -10.96 -6.04 -37.19
N SER A 137 -12.24 -6.30 -36.92
CA SER A 137 -13.21 -5.27 -36.50
C SER A 137 -12.86 -4.67 -35.14
N ASP A 138 -12.38 -5.49 -34.19
CA ASP A 138 -11.94 -5.01 -32.89
C ASP A 138 -10.73 -4.08 -33.03
N LEU A 139 -9.76 -4.47 -33.87
CA LEU A 139 -8.56 -3.67 -34.13
C LEU A 139 -8.89 -2.35 -34.82
N GLU A 140 -9.83 -2.34 -35.76
CA GLU A 140 -10.33 -1.11 -36.40
C GLU A 140 -11.00 -0.19 -35.38
N ASN A 141 -11.82 -0.73 -34.47
CA ASN A 141 -12.44 0.04 -33.39
C ASN A 141 -11.38 0.62 -32.44
N LEU A 142 -10.41 -0.16 -31.99
CA LEU A 142 -9.32 0.31 -31.12
C LEU A 142 -8.50 1.43 -31.80
N ARG A 143 -8.17 1.28 -33.10
CA ARG A 143 -7.51 2.35 -33.87
C ARG A 143 -8.37 3.61 -33.94
N SER A 144 -9.67 3.49 -34.20
CA SER A 144 -10.58 4.63 -34.21
C SER A 144 -10.64 5.34 -32.86
N ILE A 145 -10.62 4.59 -31.75
CA ILE A 145 -10.59 5.15 -30.40
C ILE A 145 -9.30 5.95 -30.21
N THR A 146 -8.13 5.35 -30.45
CA THR A 146 -6.83 6.03 -30.29
C THR A 146 -6.75 7.34 -31.09
N GLN A 147 -7.27 7.35 -32.33
CA GLN A 147 -7.30 8.55 -33.19
C GLN A 147 -8.26 9.64 -32.71
N SER A 148 -9.29 9.29 -31.92
CA SER A 148 -10.28 10.23 -31.41
C SER A 148 -9.82 10.97 -30.14
N ILE A 149 -8.78 10.47 -29.47
CA ILE A 149 -8.29 11.03 -28.20
C ILE A 149 -7.41 12.25 -28.49
N ASP A 150 -7.72 13.36 -27.84
CA ASP A 150 -6.88 14.56 -27.86
C ASP A 150 -5.82 14.48 -26.75
N PHE A 151 -4.63 13.99 -27.08
CA PHE A 151 -3.49 13.94 -26.16
C PHE A 151 -2.86 15.32 -25.86
N GLY A 152 -3.30 16.39 -26.53
CA GLY A 152 -2.98 17.76 -26.15
C GLY A 152 -3.80 18.25 -24.95
N ASN A 153 -4.89 17.54 -24.58
CA ASN A 153 -5.78 17.89 -23.50
C ASN A 153 -5.76 16.82 -22.39
N GLU A 154 -5.43 17.23 -21.16
CA GLU A 154 -5.35 16.33 -19.98
C GLU A 154 -6.64 15.53 -19.75
N VAL A 155 -7.81 16.18 -19.79
CA VAL A 155 -9.09 15.53 -19.51
C VAL A 155 -9.46 14.54 -20.61
N SER A 156 -9.22 14.92 -21.87
CA SER A 156 -9.43 14.04 -23.02
C SER A 156 -8.52 12.82 -22.97
N ALA A 157 -7.23 13.00 -22.67
CA ALA A 157 -6.27 11.92 -22.57
C ALA A 157 -6.61 10.92 -21.44
N ARG A 158 -6.99 11.39 -20.25
CA ARG A 158 -7.40 10.51 -19.14
C ARG A 158 -8.66 9.69 -19.46
N ARG A 159 -9.69 10.35 -20.01
CA ARG A 159 -10.94 9.70 -20.43
C ARG A 159 -10.66 8.70 -21.55
N GLY A 160 -9.83 9.09 -22.51
CA GLY A 160 -9.40 8.27 -23.62
C GLY A 160 -8.68 7.00 -23.18
N GLU A 161 -7.73 7.12 -22.25
CA GLU A 161 -7.04 5.98 -21.65
C GLU A 161 -8.00 5.03 -20.94
N ALA A 162 -8.91 5.55 -20.10
CA ALA A 162 -9.93 4.74 -19.44
C ALA A 162 -10.78 3.94 -20.45
N LEU A 163 -11.30 4.63 -21.47
CA LEU A 163 -12.13 4.00 -22.52
C LEU A 163 -11.34 2.95 -23.31
N PHE A 164 -10.13 3.30 -23.76
CA PHE A 164 -9.28 2.40 -24.52
C PHE A 164 -9.02 1.09 -23.77
N ARG A 165 -8.71 1.17 -22.47
CA ARG A 165 -8.43 0.00 -21.64
C ARG A 165 -9.67 -0.88 -21.40
N VAL A 166 -10.86 -0.28 -21.24
CA VAL A 166 -12.13 -1.02 -21.18
C VAL A 166 -12.40 -1.76 -22.50
N GLU A 167 -12.12 -1.13 -23.63
CA GLU A 167 -12.31 -1.74 -24.94
C GLU A 167 -11.32 -2.89 -25.17
N VAL A 168 -10.05 -2.77 -24.76
CA VAL A 168 -9.10 -3.90 -24.76
C VAL A 168 -9.62 -5.05 -23.88
N ALA A 169 -10.20 -4.76 -22.72
CA ALA A 169 -10.81 -5.78 -21.87
C ALA A 169 -12.01 -6.47 -22.53
N ALA A 170 -12.84 -5.73 -23.27
CA ALA A 170 -13.94 -6.29 -24.04
C ALA A 170 -13.42 -7.24 -25.14
N VAL A 171 -12.33 -6.88 -25.83
CA VAL A 171 -11.65 -7.72 -26.82
C VAL A 171 -11.10 -9.02 -26.22
N ALA A 172 -10.73 -9.01 -24.93
CA ALA A 172 -10.35 -10.24 -24.23
C ALA A 172 -11.50 -11.26 -24.11
N GLN A 173 -12.76 -10.89 -24.39
CA GLN A 173 -13.93 -11.79 -24.41
C GLN A 173 -14.04 -12.66 -23.14
N SER A 174 -13.79 -12.03 -21.99
CA SER A 174 -13.92 -12.67 -20.67
C SER A 174 -14.68 -11.74 -19.74
N PRO A 175 -15.95 -12.06 -19.41
CA PRO A 175 -16.76 -11.20 -18.54
C PRO A 175 -16.12 -10.94 -17.17
N ARG A 176 -15.33 -11.91 -16.66
CA ARG A 176 -14.61 -11.77 -15.39
C ARG A 176 -13.44 -10.81 -15.49
N LEU A 177 -12.68 -10.86 -16.59
CA LEU A 177 -11.58 -9.92 -16.80
C LEU A 177 -12.10 -8.49 -17.04
N VAL A 178 -13.19 -8.34 -17.77
CA VAL A 178 -13.86 -7.04 -17.96
C VAL A 178 -14.33 -6.46 -16.63
N ALA A 179 -14.99 -7.27 -15.79
CA ALA A 179 -15.44 -6.84 -14.47
C ALA A 179 -14.28 -6.40 -13.56
N GLU A 180 -13.18 -7.16 -13.52
CA GLU A 180 -12.02 -6.81 -12.71
C GLU A 180 -11.27 -5.58 -13.23
N GLU A 181 -11.08 -5.45 -14.55
CA GLU A 181 -10.47 -4.26 -15.14
C GLU A 181 -11.28 -2.99 -14.79
N LEU A 182 -12.61 -3.05 -14.94
CA LEU A 182 -13.50 -1.94 -14.59
C LEU A 182 -13.46 -1.60 -13.09
N ARG A 183 -13.41 -2.62 -12.23
CA ARG A 183 -13.32 -2.42 -10.77
C ARG A 183 -12.01 -1.71 -10.41
N LEU A 184 -10.88 -2.23 -10.88
CA LEU A 184 -9.56 -1.69 -10.58
C LEU A 184 -9.35 -0.29 -11.17
N GLN A 185 -9.82 -0.04 -12.40
CA GLN A 185 -9.75 1.30 -12.99
C GLN A 185 -10.55 2.33 -12.20
N ALA A 186 -11.77 1.98 -11.76
CA ALA A 186 -12.58 2.89 -10.96
C ALA A 186 -11.90 3.25 -9.63
N GLU A 187 -11.28 2.26 -9.01
CA GLU A 187 -10.63 2.41 -7.72
C GLU A 187 -9.31 3.21 -7.83
N TYR A 188 -8.54 3.00 -8.90
CA TYR A 188 -7.11 3.34 -8.93
C TYR A 188 -6.59 4.05 -10.18
N GLY A 189 -7.18 3.78 -11.36
CA GLY A 189 -6.82 4.46 -12.61
C GLY A 189 -6.64 5.98 -12.46
N PRO A 190 -7.57 6.69 -11.81
CA PRO A 190 -7.45 8.07 -11.38
C PRO A 190 -6.14 8.54 -10.77
N LEU A 191 -5.61 7.75 -9.84
CA LEU A 191 -4.42 8.08 -9.07
C LEU A 191 -3.20 7.97 -10.00
N LEU A 192 -3.17 6.90 -10.80
CA LEU A 192 -2.10 6.64 -11.76
C LEU A 192 -2.12 7.64 -12.93
N TRP A 193 -3.30 8.01 -13.42
CA TRP A 193 -3.46 8.99 -14.49
C TRP A 193 -3.30 10.43 -14.01
N PHE A 194 -3.17 10.68 -12.70
CA PHE A 194 -2.91 12.02 -12.18
C PHE A 194 -1.69 12.64 -12.85
N GLY A 195 -0.67 11.82 -13.14
CA GLY A 195 0.55 12.23 -13.84
C GLY A 195 0.36 12.78 -15.25
N MET A 196 -0.77 12.48 -15.91
CA MET A 196 -1.07 12.91 -17.28
C MET A 196 -1.32 14.43 -17.44
N ARG A 197 -1.04 15.23 -16.40
CA ARG A 197 -0.85 16.68 -16.48
C ARG A 197 0.39 17.03 -17.31
N ASP A 198 1.40 16.17 -17.25
CA ASP A 198 2.60 16.28 -18.08
C ASP A 198 2.32 15.82 -19.52
N GLN A 199 2.66 16.66 -20.49
CA GLN A 199 2.56 16.32 -21.92
C GLN A 199 3.44 15.12 -22.29
N ALA A 200 4.64 15.01 -21.72
CA ALA A 200 5.55 13.92 -22.04
C ALA A 200 4.96 12.55 -21.63
N LEU A 201 4.27 12.50 -20.49
CA LEU A 201 3.57 11.29 -20.06
C LEU A 201 2.36 11.00 -20.96
N ARG A 202 1.60 12.01 -21.38
CA ARG A 202 0.51 11.83 -22.35
C ARG A 202 1.02 11.27 -23.68
N ASP A 203 2.14 11.77 -24.17
CA ASP A 203 2.76 11.27 -25.39
C ASP A 203 3.26 9.82 -25.23
N ALA A 204 3.78 9.46 -24.05
CA ALA A 204 4.19 8.09 -23.73
C ALA A 204 2.98 7.15 -23.68
N VAL A 205 1.88 7.56 -23.03
CA VAL A 205 0.62 6.80 -23.00
C VAL A 205 0.09 6.59 -24.42
N HIS A 206 0.09 7.62 -25.26
CA HIS A 206 -0.33 7.49 -26.66
C HIS A 206 0.54 6.49 -27.43
N ARG A 207 1.87 6.55 -27.30
CA ARG A 207 2.77 5.58 -27.92
C ARG A 207 2.50 4.15 -27.43
N ALA A 208 2.22 3.97 -26.15
CA ALA A 208 1.88 2.67 -25.58
C ALA A 208 0.55 2.13 -26.13
N GLN A 209 -0.48 2.98 -26.30
CA GLN A 209 -1.74 2.56 -26.93
C GLN A 209 -1.53 2.06 -28.37
N LEU A 210 -0.74 2.78 -29.16
CA LEU A 210 -0.40 2.39 -30.53
C LEU A 210 0.40 1.07 -30.55
N ALA A 211 1.42 0.95 -29.69
CA ALA A 211 2.21 -0.27 -29.56
C ALA A 211 1.36 -1.48 -29.14
N LEU A 212 0.39 -1.28 -28.24
CA LEU A 212 -0.53 -2.33 -27.83
C LEU A 212 -1.42 -2.77 -29.00
N VAL A 213 -2.01 -1.84 -29.75
CA VAL A 213 -2.80 -2.18 -30.95
C VAL A 213 -1.99 -2.98 -31.96
N GLU A 214 -0.71 -2.63 -32.17
CA GLU A 214 0.18 -3.38 -33.05
C GLU A 214 0.48 -4.78 -32.48
N ALA A 215 0.73 -4.92 -31.18
CA ALA A 215 0.91 -6.22 -30.53
C ALA A 215 -0.34 -7.10 -30.64
N LEU A 216 -1.54 -6.54 -30.46
CA LEU A 216 -2.80 -7.23 -30.66
C LEU A 216 -2.98 -7.68 -32.13
N SER A 217 -2.63 -6.80 -33.08
CA SER A 217 -2.67 -7.11 -34.52
C SER A 217 -1.69 -8.22 -34.90
N GLY A 218 -0.50 -8.23 -34.29
CA GLY A 218 0.50 -9.29 -34.42
C GLY A 218 0.17 -10.57 -33.65
N ARG A 219 -0.91 -10.57 -32.84
CA ARG A 219 -1.29 -11.65 -31.91
C ARG A 219 -0.18 -12.01 -30.92
N ASP A 220 0.66 -11.04 -30.58
CA ASP A 220 1.77 -11.22 -29.65
C ASP A 220 1.34 -10.85 -28.23
N GLY A 221 0.85 -11.85 -27.49
CA GLY A 221 0.41 -11.66 -26.12
C GLY A 221 1.53 -11.30 -25.15
N VAL A 222 2.78 -11.67 -25.45
CA VAL A 222 3.94 -11.35 -24.60
C VAL A 222 4.28 -9.87 -24.73
N VAL A 223 4.36 -9.37 -25.97
CA VAL A 223 4.58 -7.94 -26.23
C VAL A 223 3.40 -7.11 -25.74
N ALA A 224 2.15 -7.56 -25.95
CA ALA A 224 0.96 -6.86 -25.49
C ALA A 224 0.99 -6.66 -23.96
N ARG A 225 1.39 -7.70 -23.21
CA ARG A 225 1.58 -7.59 -21.76
C ARG A 225 2.71 -6.64 -21.41
N ALA A 226 3.88 -6.76 -22.05
CA ALA A 226 5.04 -5.93 -21.75
C ALA A 226 4.75 -4.43 -21.95
N VAL A 227 4.03 -4.07 -23.01
CA VAL A 227 3.60 -2.68 -23.27
C VAL A 227 2.73 -2.14 -22.13
N VAL A 228 1.79 -2.95 -21.62
CA VAL A 228 0.93 -2.56 -20.49
C VAL A 228 1.74 -2.43 -19.20
N ASP A 229 2.62 -3.38 -18.92
CA ASP A 229 3.46 -3.37 -17.71
C ASP A 229 4.39 -2.13 -17.70
N GLU A 230 4.98 -1.76 -18.85
CA GLU A 230 5.81 -0.55 -19.01
C GLU A 230 4.99 0.74 -18.83
N GLN A 231 3.81 0.82 -19.45
CA GLN A 231 2.91 1.97 -19.31
C GLN A 231 2.49 2.18 -17.85
N LEU A 232 2.13 1.10 -17.15
CA LEU A 232 1.74 1.17 -15.73
C LEU A 232 2.92 1.58 -14.84
N SER A 233 4.13 1.10 -15.13
CA SER A 233 5.34 1.53 -14.44
C SER A 233 5.56 3.04 -14.58
N ALA A 234 5.45 3.58 -15.80
CA ALA A 234 5.61 5.01 -16.06
C ALA A 234 4.53 5.87 -15.37
N LEU A 235 3.26 5.44 -15.42
CA LEU A 235 2.15 6.11 -14.73
C LEU A 235 2.35 6.11 -13.20
N THR A 236 2.80 4.99 -12.64
CA THR A 236 3.06 4.84 -11.20
C THR A 236 4.21 5.73 -10.74
N ALA A 237 5.33 5.72 -11.47
CA ALA A 237 6.48 6.55 -11.18
C ALA A 237 6.12 8.06 -11.24
N SER A 238 5.27 8.44 -12.19
CA SER A 238 4.75 9.82 -12.27
C SER A 238 3.84 10.16 -11.08
N ALA A 239 2.89 9.29 -10.73
CA ALA A 239 2.00 9.49 -9.58
C ALA A 239 2.78 9.64 -8.28
N ILE A 240 3.79 8.79 -8.07
CA ILE A 240 4.72 8.89 -6.93
C ILE A 240 5.42 10.25 -6.92
N SER A 241 6.01 10.66 -8.04
CA SER A 241 6.73 11.94 -8.15
C SER A 241 5.83 13.14 -7.84
N PHE A 242 4.55 13.09 -8.23
CA PHE A 242 3.57 14.12 -7.89
C PHE A 242 3.15 14.13 -6.41
N SER A 243 2.97 12.94 -5.83
CA SER A 243 2.69 12.79 -4.39
C SER A 243 3.82 13.42 -3.57
N ASP A 244 5.05 13.12 -3.95
CA ASP A 244 6.27 13.62 -3.33
C ASP A 244 6.38 15.15 -3.36
N ALA A 245 6.09 15.76 -4.51
CA ALA A 245 6.14 17.22 -4.66
C ALA A 245 5.04 17.94 -3.86
N HIS A 246 3.86 17.33 -3.70
CA HIS A 246 2.79 17.89 -2.86
C HIS A 246 3.18 17.90 -1.38
N SER A 247 3.77 16.81 -0.89
CA SER A 247 4.22 16.71 0.51
C SER A 247 5.24 17.79 0.87
N THR A 248 6.20 18.08 -0.02
CA THR A 248 7.19 19.16 0.21
C THR A 248 6.57 20.56 0.24
N SER A 249 5.52 20.81 -0.56
CA SER A 249 4.89 22.14 -0.62
C SER A 249 4.02 22.47 0.59
N ALA A 250 3.53 21.46 1.31
CA ALA A 250 2.74 21.65 2.53
C ALA A 250 3.61 22.10 3.72
N ASP A 251 4.82 21.56 3.83
CA ASP A 251 5.79 21.90 4.89
C ASP A 251 6.44 23.28 4.68
N ASP A 252 6.59 23.74 3.43
CA ASP A 252 7.18 25.05 3.09
C ASP A 252 6.31 26.27 3.46
N THR A 253 5.07 26.05 3.92
CA THR A 253 4.24 27.14 4.46
C THR A 253 4.70 27.64 5.83
N ALA A 254 5.72 27.00 6.43
CA ALA A 254 6.36 27.37 7.68
C ALA A 254 7.81 27.86 7.52
N GLY A 255 8.03 28.97 6.81
CA GLY A 255 9.23 29.81 6.98
C GLY A 255 10.30 29.73 5.88
N ALA A 256 11.04 30.85 5.76
CA ALA A 256 12.02 31.18 4.72
C ALA A 256 13.00 30.04 4.33
N PRO A 257 13.56 30.04 3.11
CA PRO A 257 14.52 29.03 2.67
C PRO A 257 15.79 29.15 3.51
N VAL A 258 15.88 28.32 4.54
CA VAL A 258 17.13 28.02 5.20
C VAL A 258 17.95 27.29 4.14
N THR A 259 19.06 27.88 3.71
CA THR A 259 20.07 27.19 2.89
C THR A 259 20.64 26.04 3.72
N ALA A 260 19.93 24.92 3.73
CA ALA A 260 20.32 23.74 4.47
C ALA A 260 21.64 23.23 3.89
N ALA A 261 22.55 22.79 4.76
CA ALA A 261 23.85 22.27 4.33
C ALA A 261 23.68 21.15 3.29
N PRO A 262 24.62 21.00 2.34
CA PRO A 262 24.61 19.88 1.41
C PRO A 262 24.63 18.56 2.18
N VAL A 263 23.74 17.65 1.81
CA VAL A 263 23.62 16.30 2.41
C VAL A 263 24.57 15.37 1.69
N THR A 264 25.33 14.56 2.43
CA THR A 264 26.21 13.53 1.89
C THR A 264 25.57 12.13 1.97
N LEU A 265 26.16 11.15 1.30
CA LEU A 265 25.72 9.76 1.39
C LEU A 265 25.92 9.20 2.82
N ASP A 266 26.99 9.63 3.51
CA ASP A 266 27.25 9.29 4.91
C ASP A 266 26.21 9.90 5.86
N ASP A 267 25.72 11.11 5.59
CA ASP A 267 24.60 11.69 6.36
C ASP A 267 23.32 10.86 6.20
N CYS A 268 23.06 10.34 5.00
CA CYS A 268 21.93 9.46 4.74
C CYS A 268 22.09 8.12 5.47
N ALA A 269 23.29 7.52 5.45
CA ALA A 269 23.57 6.29 6.18
C ALA A 269 23.45 6.50 7.70
N SER A 270 23.95 7.64 8.21
CA SER A 270 23.85 8.02 9.63
C SER A 270 22.40 8.21 10.07
N LEU A 271 21.55 8.84 9.23
CA LEU A 271 20.12 8.95 9.51
C LEU A 271 19.45 7.58 9.68
N VAL A 272 19.81 6.60 8.85
CA VAL A 272 19.31 5.23 8.98
C VAL A 272 19.77 4.65 10.32
N VAL A 273 21.07 4.71 10.61
CA VAL A 273 21.64 4.21 11.88
C VAL A 273 20.96 4.83 13.09
N ASP A 274 20.92 6.16 13.18
CA ASP A 274 20.32 6.90 14.29
C ASP A 274 18.84 6.55 14.49
N THR A 275 18.12 6.29 13.39
CA THR A 275 16.71 5.93 13.44
C THR A 275 16.51 4.54 14.04
N PHE A 276 17.26 3.54 13.58
CA PHE A 276 17.15 2.17 14.10
C PHE A 276 17.73 2.07 15.52
N ASP A 277 18.80 2.80 15.84
CA ASP A 277 19.36 2.89 17.19
C ASP A 277 18.37 3.51 18.18
N ALA A 278 17.59 4.53 17.77
CA ALA A 278 16.53 5.09 18.59
C ALA A 278 15.40 4.08 18.85
N VAL A 279 15.03 3.27 17.84
CA VAL A 279 14.02 2.21 17.99
C VAL A 279 14.54 1.10 18.92
N PHE A 280 15.75 0.59 18.69
CA PHE A 280 16.37 -0.40 19.57
C PHE A 280 16.62 0.11 20.98
N GLY A 281 16.96 1.38 21.15
CA GLY A 281 17.13 1.99 22.47
C GLY A 281 15.81 2.05 23.24
N THR A 282 14.69 2.26 22.54
CA THR A 282 13.35 2.27 23.14
C THR A 282 12.89 0.86 23.48
N LEU A 283 12.95 -0.06 22.50
CA LEU A 283 12.68 -1.48 22.70
C LEU A 283 13.55 -2.08 23.82
N GLY A 284 14.82 -1.73 23.89
CA GLY A 284 15.74 -2.19 24.94
C GLY A 284 15.29 -1.79 26.34
N ARG A 285 14.83 -0.53 26.53
CA ARG A 285 14.29 -0.07 27.82
C ARG A 285 13.00 -0.82 28.19
N ALA A 286 12.07 -0.98 27.24
CA ALA A 286 10.83 -1.70 27.51
C ALA A 286 11.07 -3.19 27.77
N ARG A 287 11.98 -3.80 27.01
CA ARG A 287 12.46 -5.17 27.20
C ARG A 287 13.04 -5.38 28.60
N ASP A 288 13.90 -4.48 29.07
CA ASP A 288 14.54 -4.62 30.38
C ASP A 288 13.54 -4.45 31.54
N ALA A 289 12.58 -3.53 31.40
CA ALA A 289 11.47 -3.38 32.33
C ALA A 289 10.56 -4.63 32.32
N PHE A 290 10.30 -5.20 31.15
CA PHE A 290 9.54 -6.43 31.00
C PHE A 290 10.27 -7.64 31.57
N ALA A 291 11.59 -7.77 31.37
CA ALA A 291 12.40 -8.83 31.95
C ALA A 291 12.33 -8.82 33.49
N THR A 292 12.35 -7.63 34.09
CA THR A 292 12.16 -7.45 35.54
C THR A 292 10.77 -7.91 35.99
N THR A 293 9.74 -7.56 35.22
CA THR A 293 8.36 -8.00 35.48
C THR A 293 8.23 -9.52 35.36
N LEU A 294 8.82 -10.10 34.32
CA LEU A 294 8.81 -11.53 34.03
C LEU A 294 9.45 -12.35 35.16
N ALA A 295 10.59 -11.87 35.68
CA ALA A 295 11.28 -12.49 36.82
C ALA A 295 10.47 -12.46 38.13
N SER A 296 9.44 -11.61 38.21
CA SER A 296 8.57 -11.50 39.39
C SER A 296 7.29 -12.35 39.27
N LEU A 297 7.02 -12.94 38.09
CA LEU A 297 5.83 -13.75 37.90
C LEU A 297 5.93 -15.06 38.70
N ALA A 298 4.83 -15.43 39.35
CA ALA A 298 4.73 -16.71 40.03
C ALA A 298 4.57 -17.84 39.00
N HIS A 299 5.29 -18.93 39.18
CA HIS A 299 5.05 -20.15 38.43
C HIS A 299 3.85 -20.92 39.01
N PRO A 300 3.03 -21.59 38.18
CA PRO A 300 3.10 -21.61 36.70
C PRO A 300 2.69 -20.27 36.06
N ILE A 301 3.39 -19.87 35.01
CA ILE A 301 3.10 -18.69 34.19
C ILE A 301 2.01 -19.05 33.19
N ALA A 302 0.79 -18.58 33.46
CA ALA A 302 -0.33 -18.69 32.54
C ALA A 302 -0.27 -17.61 31.44
N LYS A 303 -0.74 -17.95 30.24
CA LYS A 303 -0.86 -17.06 29.08
C LYS A 303 -1.52 -15.73 29.44
N ALA A 304 -2.66 -15.76 30.13
CA ALA A 304 -3.40 -14.54 30.46
C ALA A 304 -2.60 -13.57 31.35
N THR A 305 -1.77 -14.11 32.25
CA THR A 305 -0.89 -13.30 33.11
C THR A 305 0.23 -12.68 32.29
N LEU A 306 0.86 -13.46 31.40
CA LEU A 306 1.90 -13.00 30.50
C LEU A 306 1.38 -11.90 29.55
N ASP A 307 0.23 -12.12 28.92
CA ASP A 307 -0.44 -11.15 28.03
C ASP A 307 -0.66 -9.80 28.72
N GLY A 308 -1.06 -9.80 29.99
CA GLY A 308 -1.22 -8.58 30.78
C GLY A 308 0.08 -7.79 30.94
N SER A 309 1.21 -8.48 31.16
CA SER A 309 2.54 -7.86 31.26
C SER A 309 3.07 -7.40 29.90
N VAL A 310 2.87 -8.19 28.85
CA VAL A 310 3.31 -7.86 27.48
C VAL A 310 2.53 -6.67 26.92
N ARG A 311 1.24 -6.56 27.25
CA ARG A 311 0.43 -5.38 26.88
C ARG A 311 1.07 -4.08 27.37
N ALA A 312 1.61 -4.04 28.59
CA ALA A 312 2.27 -2.85 29.11
C ALA A 312 3.56 -2.50 28.34
N LEU A 313 4.34 -3.52 27.94
CA LEU A 313 5.49 -3.35 27.04
C LEU A 313 5.03 -2.78 25.70
N ALA A 314 4.00 -3.37 25.10
CA ALA A 314 3.52 -2.95 23.79
C ALA A 314 2.91 -1.54 23.83
N GLU A 315 2.16 -1.18 24.88
CA GLU A 315 1.65 0.17 25.07
C GLU A 315 2.81 1.18 25.21
N ALA A 316 3.92 0.83 25.86
CA ALA A 316 5.08 1.73 25.94
C ALA A 316 5.74 1.99 24.57
N GLU A 317 5.87 0.95 23.73
CA GLU A 317 6.46 1.08 22.39
C GLU A 317 5.51 1.75 21.38
N LEU A 318 4.20 1.56 21.56
CA LEU A 318 3.17 2.09 20.67
C LEU A 318 2.71 3.50 21.06
N VAL A 319 3.22 4.04 22.17
CA VAL A 319 2.97 5.41 22.65
C VAL A 319 4.11 6.34 22.23
N ASP A 320 4.01 6.90 21.02
CA ASP A 320 4.59 8.20 20.69
C ASP A 320 4.04 8.73 19.35
N GLY A 321 4.13 10.04 19.13
CA GLY A 321 3.59 10.74 17.95
C GLY A 321 4.33 10.48 16.64
N ALA A 322 5.48 9.79 16.66
CA ALA A 322 6.37 9.61 15.50
C ALA A 322 5.98 8.47 14.54
N GLN A 323 4.96 7.66 14.86
CA GLN A 323 4.30 6.66 13.99
C GLN A 323 5.19 5.58 13.31
N LEU A 324 6.44 5.40 13.70
CA LEU A 324 7.31 4.37 13.08
C LEU A 324 6.90 2.95 13.47
N VAL A 325 6.58 2.72 14.74
CA VAL A 325 6.23 1.39 15.26
C VAL A 325 4.72 1.16 15.15
N ILE A 326 4.33 0.05 14.53
CA ILE A 326 2.93 -0.33 14.33
C ILE A 326 2.54 -1.58 15.12
N GLY A 327 3.51 -2.43 15.42
CA GLY A 327 3.34 -3.65 16.19
C GLY A 327 4.43 -3.76 17.25
N ALA A 328 4.10 -4.29 18.42
CA ALA A 328 5.06 -4.55 19.48
C ALA A 328 4.60 -5.74 20.33
N GLY A 329 5.55 -6.49 20.88
CA GLY A 329 5.21 -7.59 21.76
C GLY A 329 6.36 -8.48 22.16
N PHE A 330 5.98 -9.67 22.62
CA PHE A 330 6.86 -10.71 23.11
C PHE A 330 6.48 -12.06 22.52
N VAL A 331 7.48 -12.81 22.08
CA VAL A 331 7.34 -14.16 21.55
C VAL A 331 8.06 -15.11 22.49
N ALA A 332 7.32 -16.04 23.10
CA ALA A 332 7.87 -16.94 24.10
C ALA A 332 8.72 -18.05 23.45
N THR A 333 9.78 -18.48 24.13
CA THR A 333 10.46 -19.74 23.80
C THR A 333 9.46 -20.89 23.95
N PRO A 334 9.36 -21.82 22.98
CA PRO A 334 8.40 -22.92 23.09
C PRO A 334 8.55 -23.69 24.41
N GLY A 335 7.42 -23.92 25.08
CA GLY A 335 7.34 -24.56 26.39
C GLY A 335 7.64 -23.65 27.59
N PHE A 336 7.91 -22.35 27.39
CA PHE A 336 8.11 -21.41 28.49
C PHE A 336 6.80 -21.04 29.22
N VAL A 337 5.68 -21.01 28.51
CA VAL A 337 4.35 -20.72 29.07
C VAL A 337 3.68 -22.03 29.48
N ASP A 338 3.24 -22.14 30.72
CA ASP A 338 2.84 -23.42 31.31
C ASP A 338 1.54 -23.99 30.73
N ASP A 339 0.60 -23.13 30.32
CA ASP A 339 -0.67 -23.51 29.72
C ASP A 339 -0.70 -23.37 28.18
N ALA A 340 0.44 -23.04 27.56
CA ALA A 340 0.58 -22.90 26.11
C ALA A 340 2.00 -23.27 25.64
N ALA A 341 2.14 -24.39 24.93
CA ALA A 341 3.44 -24.82 24.39
C ALA A 341 4.05 -23.80 23.40
N TRP A 342 3.20 -23.03 22.72
CA TRP A 342 3.56 -21.95 21.82
C TRP A 342 2.76 -20.73 22.20
N HIS A 343 3.40 -19.57 22.26
CA HIS A 343 2.70 -18.35 22.61
C HIS A 343 3.39 -17.12 22.03
N LEU A 344 2.60 -16.33 21.31
CA LEU A 344 3.00 -15.06 20.73
C LEU A 344 2.01 -14.01 21.22
N ALA A 345 2.52 -13.09 22.03
CA ALA A 345 1.76 -12.00 22.63
C ALA A 345 2.14 -10.71 21.90
N TRP A 346 1.31 -10.25 20.97
CA TRP A 346 1.63 -9.13 20.08
C TRP A 346 0.46 -8.16 19.97
N TRP A 347 0.73 -6.87 20.08
CA TRP A 347 -0.28 -5.81 19.93
C TRP A 347 0.05 -4.97 18.71
N VAL A 348 -0.99 -4.63 17.96
CA VAL A 348 -0.88 -3.91 16.70
C VAL A 348 -1.82 -2.72 16.73
N ARG A 349 -1.34 -1.57 16.24
CA ARG A 349 -2.19 -0.44 15.86
C ARG A 349 -2.70 -0.66 14.45
N GLN A 350 -3.98 -0.42 14.21
CA GLN A 350 -4.47 -0.46 12.85
C GLN A 350 -3.80 0.61 11.99
N ALA A 351 -3.19 0.17 10.88
CA ALA A 351 -2.74 1.05 9.81
C ALA A 351 -3.94 1.79 9.17
N GLY A 352 -3.68 2.92 8.50
CA GLY A 352 -4.71 3.66 7.75
C GLY A 352 -5.21 4.93 8.44
N ASP A 353 -6.52 5.16 8.44
CA ASP A 353 -7.15 6.44 8.80
C ASP A 353 -6.69 6.99 10.18
N PRO A 354 -6.27 8.27 10.28
CA PRO A 354 -5.87 8.90 11.54
C PRO A 354 -6.90 8.79 12.68
N LEU A 355 -8.19 8.65 12.38
CA LEU A 355 -9.24 8.42 13.37
C LEU A 355 -9.23 6.98 13.91
N VAL A 356 -8.93 6.00 13.05
CA VAL A 356 -8.80 4.59 13.43
C VAL A 356 -7.51 4.38 14.23
N GLN A 357 -6.43 5.09 13.89
CA GLN A 357 -5.18 5.07 14.65
C GLN A 357 -5.33 5.57 16.10
N ARG A 358 -6.42 6.28 16.46
CA ARG A 358 -6.71 6.71 17.84
C ARG A 358 -7.33 5.60 18.71
N LEU A 359 -7.76 4.50 18.10
CA LEU A 359 -8.25 3.35 18.86
C LEU A 359 -7.09 2.68 19.62
N PRO A 360 -7.37 2.05 20.78
CA PRO A 360 -6.35 1.34 21.53
C PRO A 360 -5.78 0.19 20.68
N PRO A 361 -4.48 -0.14 20.85
CA PRO A 361 -3.87 -1.29 20.20
C PRO A 361 -4.65 -2.58 20.49
N ARG A 362 -4.76 -3.44 19.48
CA ARG A 362 -5.45 -4.73 19.59
C ARG A 362 -4.41 -5.85 19.63
N GLN A 363 -4.66 -6.85 20.48
CA GLN A 363 -3.87 -8.07 20.48
C GLN A 363 -4.12 -8.88 19.19
N LEU A 364 -3.04 -9.30 18.54
CA LEU A 364 -3.05 -10.17 17.38
C LEU A 364 -3.56 -11.56 17.80
N ALA A 365 -4.52 -12.08 17.04
CA ALA A 365 -4.99 -13.45 17.24
C ALA A 365 -4.10 -14.41 16.47
N VAL A 366 -3.43 -15.32 17.17
CA VAL A 366 -2.55 -16.33 16.58
C VAL A 366 -3.03 -17.73 16.91
N VAL A 367 -2.75 -18.67 16.00
CA VAL A 367 -3.01 -20.10 16.21
C VAL A 367 -1.80 -20.71 16.89
N GLU A 368 -1.99 -21.13 18.14
CA GLU A 368 -0.93 -21.64 19.02
C GLU A 368 -0.91 -23.17 19.11
N ASP A 369 -1.98 -23.85 18.68
CA ASP A 369 -2.07 -25.31 18.69
C ASP A 369 -1.23 -25.91 17.55
N PRO A 370 -0.12 -26.62 17.82
CA PRO A 370 0.73 -27.20 16.78
C PRO A 370 0.04 -28.27 15.93
N GLU A 371 -1.06 -28.84 16.41
CA GLU A 371 -1.87 -29.81 15.65
C GLU A 371 -2.83 -29.14 14.65
N SER A 372 -2.97 -27.81 14.72
CA SER A 372 -3.80 -27.05 13.78
C SER A 372 -3.11 -26.89 12.43
N GLU A 373 -3.87 -27.01 11.34
CA GLU A 373 -3.36 -26.75 9.99
C GLU A 373 -2.97 -25.28 9.76
N PHE A 374 -3.45 -24.38 10.62
CA PHE A 374 -3.16 -22.94 10.58
C PHE A 374 -2.01 -22.54 11.51
N PHE A 375 -1.39 -23.50 12.19
CA PHE A 375 -0.26 -23.25 13.07
C PHE A 375 0.97 -22.80 12.28
N ARG A 376 1.62 -21.75 12.79
CA ARG A 376 2.85 -21.22 12.21
C ARG A 376 3.98 -21.31 13.23
N ASP A 377 4.93 -22.20 12.96
CA ASP A 377 6.17 -22.33 13.71
C ASP A 377 7.03 -21.07 13.53
N TYR A 378 6.93 -20.13 14.47
CA TYR A 378 7.70 -18.89 14.44
C TYR A 378 9.20 -19.10 14.66
N THR A 379 9.65 -20.25 15.18
CA THR A 379 11.07 -20.49 15.43
C THR A 379 11.87 -20.66 14.13
N ARG A 380 11.18 -20.85 13.00
CA ARG A 380 11.76 -20.92 11.67
C ARG A 380 11.93 -19.56 11.00
N LEU A 381 11.32 -18.51 11.55
CA LEU A 381 11.33 -17.17 10.97
C LEU A 381 12.66 -16.47 11.28
N GLU A 382 13.16 -15.66 10.34
CA GLU A 382 14.47 -15.02 10.41
C GLU A 382 14.60 -14.13 11.66
N TRP A 383 13.55 -13.37 11.98
CA TRP A 383 13.51 -12.50 13.16
C TRP A 383 13.61 -13.27 14.48
N TRP A 384 13.23 -14.55 14.52
CA TRP A 384 13.46 -15.40 15.69
C TRP A 384 14.90 -15.95 15.68
N ARG A 385 15.32 -16.48 14.53
CA ARG A 385 16.59 -17.20 14.39
C ARG A 385 17.80 -16.31 14.62
N GLY A 386 17.76 -15.04 14.20
CA GLY A 386 18.85 -14.10 14.43
C GLY A 386 19.20 -14.01 15.92
N VAL A 387 18.24 -13.58 16.74
CA VAL A 387 18.44 -13.46 18.20
C VAL A 387 18.63 -14.82 18.90
N ALA A 388 17.95 -15.88 18.46
CA ALA A 388 18.14 -17.22 19.03
C ALA A 388 19.53 -17.81 18.72
N SER A 389 20.24 -17.28 17.71
CA SER A 389 21.61 -17.65 17.38
C SER A 389 22.66 -16.86 18.18
N GLY A 390 22.22 -16.00 19.11
CA GLY A 390 23.10 -15.23 20.00
C GLY A 390 23.31 -13.78 19.60
N GLU A 391 22.56 -13.25 18.62
CA GLU A 391 22.61 -11.83 18.27
C GLU A 391 21.98 -10.96 19.37
N ALA A 392 22.63 -9.83 19.69
CA ALA A 392 22.13 -8.90 20.70
C ALA A 392 20.87 -8.14 20.25
N SER A 393 20.71 -7.99 18.94
CA SER A 393 19.53 -7.46 18.26
C SER A 393 19.54 -7.93 16.80
N HIS A 394 18.38 -7.97 16.16
CA HIS A 394 18.26 -8.40 14.77
C HIS A 394 17.21 -7.57 14.03
N VAL A 395 17.45 -7.32 12.73
CA VAL A 395 16.49 -6.65 11.82
C VAL A 395 16.18 -7.59 10.67
N THR A 396 14.91 -7.92 10.49
CA THR A 396 14.43 -8.74 9.37
C THR A 396 13.52 -7.92 8.48
N GLY A 397 13.68 -8.05 7.16
CA GLY A 397 12.79 -7.45 6.18
C GLY A 397 13.51 -6.63 5.11
N PRO A 398 12.77 -6.02 4.19
CA PRO A 398 11.31 -5.88 4.25
C PRO A 398 10.59 -7.17 3.84
N TYR A 399 9.45 -7.45 4.45
CA TYR A 399 8.53 -8.50 4.02
C TYR A 399 7.07 -8.07 4.20
N VAL A 400 6.16 -8.73 3.50
CA VAL A 400 4.72 -8.43 3.61
C VAL A 400 4.17 -9.13 4.85
N ASP A 401 3.62 -8.36 5.78
CA ASP A 401 2.96 -8.89 6.97
C ASP A 401 1.45 -9.03 6.77
N TYR A 402 1.09 -10.13 6.10
CA TYR A 402 -0.30 -10.50 5.83
C TYR A 402 -1.10 -10.91 7.09
N LEU A 403 -0.46 -11.00 8.26
CA LEU A 403 -1.14 -11.35 9.51
C LEU A 403 -1.59 -10.11 10.28
N CYS A 404 -0.82 -9.01 10.21
CA CYS A 404 -1.09 -7.83 11.02
C CYS A 404 -1.58 -6.61 10.22
N THR A 405 -0.92 -6.28 9.10
CA THR A 405 -1.04 -4.95 8.47
C THR A 405 -1.25 -4.96 6.97
N ASP A 406 -1.04 -6.09 6.28
CA ASP A 406 -0.99 -6.19 4.81
C ASP A 406 0.00 -5.19 4.16
N GLU A 407 0.98 -4.70 4.93
CA GLU A 407 2.00 -3.75 4.47
C GLU A 407 3.41 -4.37 4.50
N PHE A 408 4.34 -3.73 3.80
CA PHE A 408 5.76 -4.04 3.97
C PHE A 408 6.24 -3.54 5.33
N ILE A 409 6.82 -4.44 6.11
CA ILE A 409 7.40 -4.13 7.42
C ILE A 409 8.85 -4.60 7.52
N LEU A 410 9.56 -4.02 8.49
CA LEU A 410 10.75 -4.60 9.08
C LEU A 410 10.43 -4.96 10.52
N THR A 411 10.84 -6.15 10.94
CA THR A 411 10.70 -6.60 12.32
C THR A 411 12.05 -6.52 13.00
N LEU A 412 12.08 -5.77 14.10
CA LEU A 412 13.26 -5.59 14.94
C LEU A 412 13.07 -6.41 16.21
N THR A 413 14.07 -7.18 16.59
CA THR A 413 13.99 -8.09 17.74
C THR A 413 15.20 -7.99 18.65
N MET A 414 14.98 -8.27 19.93
CA MET A 414 16.02 -8.38 20.95
C MET A 414 15.72 -9.58 21.87
N PRO A 415 16.72 -10.38 22.26
CA PRO A 415 16.51 -11.48 23.19
C PRO A 415 16.15 -10.94 24.58
N VAL A 416 15.17 -11.56 25.25
CA VAL A 416 14.87 -11.33 26.66
C VAL A 416 15.61 -12.40 27.44
N PHE A 417 16.41 -12.01 28.44
CA PHE A 417 17.08 -12.93 29.36
C PHE A 417 16.47 -12.83 30.75
N ASP A 418 16.35 -13.96 31.43
CA ASP A 418 16.04 -13.99 32.86
C ASP A 418 17.33 -13.87 33.71
N ALA A 419 17.16 -13.83 35.03
CA ALA A 419 18.28 -13.71 35.97
C ALA A 419 19.25 -14.92 35.95
N SER A 420 18.84 -16.07 35.37
CA SER A 420 19.67 -17.26 35.22
C SER A 420 20.49 -17.27 33.92
N GLY A 421 20.25 -16.30 33.02
CA GLY A 421 20.84 -16.27 31.68
C GLY A 421 20.11 -17.17 30.67
N THR A 422 18.94 -17.72 31.04
CA THR A 422 18.06 -18.43 30.11
C THR A 422 17.31 -17.40 29.27
N GLN A 423 17.00 -17.73 28.02
CA GLN A 423 16.22 -16.88 27.12
C GLN A 423 14.74 -17.31 27.15
N PRO A 424 13.88 -16.70 28.00
CA PRO A 424 12.45 -16.97 28.03
C PRO A 424 11.73 -16.61 26.73
N GLY A 425 12.32 -15.75 25.89
CA GLY A 425 11.77 -15.40 24.59
C GLY A 425 12.45 -14.20 23.96
N VAL A 426 11.71 -13.55 23.07
CA VAL A 426 12.18 -12.43 22.24
C VAL A 426 11.18 -11.29 22.34
N ALA A 427 11.67 -10.08 22.60
CA ALA A 427 10.88 -8.85 22.46
C ALA A 427 11.08 -8.30 21.05
N GLY A 428 10.04 -7.73 20.46
CA GLY A 428 10.16 -7.15 19.14
C GLY A 428 9.16 -6.06 18.83
N VAL A 429 9.44 -5.35 17.74
CA VAL A 429 8.60 -4.30 17.16
C VAL A 429 8.57 -4.41 15.64
N ASP A 430 7.45 -4.03 15.04
CA ASP A 430 7.30 -3.90 13.59
C ASP A 430 7.30 -2.43 13.19
N VAL A 431 8.11 -2.10 12.20
CA VAL A 431 8.21 -0.78 11.59
C VAL A 431 7.76 -0.87 10.14
N THR A 432 6.84 0.00 9.72
CA THR A 432 6.36 -0.01 8.32
C THR A 432 7.34 0.69 7.39
N VAL A 433 7.46 0.17 6.16
CA VAL A 433 8.21 0.85 5.10
C VAL A 433 7.60 2.23 4.80
N SER A 434 6.28 2.36 4.87
CA SER A 434 5.56 3.62 4.69
C SER A 434 6.01 4.70 5.70
N ALA A 435 6.24 4.34 6.97
CA ALA A 435 6.74 5.28 7.96
C ALA A 435 8.23 5.62 7.76
N LEU A 436 9.04 4.65 7.31
CA LEU A 436 10.43 4.91 6.93
C LEU A 436 10.53 5.83 5.70
N GLU A 437 9.63 5.70 4.72
CA GLU A 437 9.56 6.59 3.56
C GLU A 437 9.34 8.04 3.98
N VAL A 438 8.38 8.29 4.89
CA VAL A 438 8.11 9.63 5.44
C VAL A 438 9.34 10.22 6.12
N ARG A 439 10.11 9.39 6.83
CA ARG A 439 11.29 9.84 7.58
C ARG A 439 12.54 10.02 6.71
N PHE A 440 12.80 9.12 5.76
CA PHE A 440 14.09 9.05 5.05
C PHE A 440 14.06 9.81 3.73
N LEU A 441 12.98 9.71 2.95
CA LEU A 441 12.95 10.28 1.60
C LEU A 441 13.17 11.79 1.54
N PRO A 442 12.66 12.62 2.48
CA PRO A 442 12.94 14.06 2.47
C PRO A 442 14.43 14.39 2.56
N VAL A 443 15.19 13.60 3.33
CA VAL A 443 16.64 13.78 3.49
C VAL A 443 17.39 13.17 2.31
N PHE A 444 17.06 11.94 1.92
CA PHE A 444 17.72 11.23 0.82
C PHE A 444 17.63 12.02 -0.50
N ARG A 445 16.51 12.69 -0.75
CA ARG A 445 16.34 13.51 -1.97
C ARG A 445 17.22 14.76 -1.99
N ARG A 446 17.59 15.31 -0.82
CA ARG A 446 18.50 16.47 -0.74
C ARG A 446 19.92 16.14 -1.17
N LEU A 447 20.29 14.87 -1.24
CA LEU A 447 21.55 14.42 -1.85
C LEU A 447 21.62 14.78 -3.34
N GLY A 448 20.48 14.89 -4.02
CA GLY A 448 20.41 15.20 -5.46
C GLY A 448 20.70 14.02 -6.37
N GLU A 449 20.83 12.80 -5.82
CA GLU A 449 21.18 11.58 -6.52
C GLU A 449 20.19 10.45 -6.26
N ARG A 450 20.24 9.42 -7.10
CA ARG A 450 19.41 8.22 -6.93
C ARG A 450 20.09 7.25 -6.00
N ILE A 451 19.44 6.98 -4.86
CA ILE A 451 19.90 6.04 -3.86
C ILE A 451 18.78 5.10 -3.45
N THR A 452 19.15 3.87 -3.10
CA THR A 452 18.22 2.84 -2.64
C THR A 452 18.74 2.22 -1.35
N LEU A 453 17.88 2.15 -0.34
CA LEU A 453 18.14 1.40 0.88
C LEU A 453 17.76 -0.06 0.64
N VAL A 454 18.72 -0.97 0.84
CA VAL A 454 18.54 -2.42 0.71
C VAL A 454 18.88 -3.13 1.99
N ASN A 455 18.34 -4.33 2.16
CA ASN A 455 18.75 -5.26 3.21
C ASN A 455 19.97 -6.11 2.80
N ALA A 456 20.43 -6.97 3.71
CA ALA A 456 21.57 -7.87 3.49
C ALA A 456 21.40 -8.86 2.32
N GLN A 457 20.18 -9.08 1.82
CA GLN A 457 19.90 -9.91 0.64
C GLN A 457 19.60 -9.07 -0.62
N SER A 458 20.00 -7.80 -0.64
CA SER A 458 19.77 -6.85 -1.74
C SER A 458 18.29 -6.62 -2.06
N ARG A 459 17.40 -6.87 -1.09
CA ARG A 459 15.99 -6.54 -1.19
C ARG A 459 15.77 -5.07 -0.85
N VAL A 460 15.11 -4.35 -1.74
CA VAL A 460 14.80 -2.93 -1.59
C VAL A 460 13.87 -2.71 -0.40
N VAL A 461 14.33 -1.94 0.58
CA VAL A 461 13.50 -1.34 1.63
C VAL A 461 12.74 -0.15 1.05
N LEU A 462 13.47 0.85 0.53
CA LEU A 462 12.90 2.01 -0.14
C LEU A 462 13.91 2.64 -1.10
N SER A 463 13.44 3.45 -2.05
CA SER A 463 14.29 4.09 -3.07
C SER A 463 13.86 5.53 -3.33
N THR A 464 14.83 6.41 -3.63
CA THR A 464 14.51 7.74 -4.16
C THR A 464 14.04 7.67 -5.60
N ASP A 465 14.43 6.64 -6.37
CA ASP A 465 13.91 6.41 -7.73
C ASP A 465 12.46 5.91 -7.67
N PRO A 466 11.48 6.66 -8.26
CA PRO A 466 10.06 6.31 -8.26
C PRO A 466 9.71 5.07 -9.10
N ALA A 467 10.65 4.52 -9.86
CA ALA A 467 10.47 3.27 -10.59
C ALA A 467 10.87 2.02 -9.78
N ILE A 468 11.58 2.17 -8.66
CA ILE A 468 12.08 1.03 -7.87
C ILE A 468 11.17 0.79 -6.66
N ALA A 469 10.42 -0.32 -6.71
CA ALA A 469 9.49 -0.71 -5.67
C ALA A 469 10.16 -1.40 -4.47
N ALA A 470 9.60 -1.17 -3.27
CA ALA A 470 9.91 -1.96 -2.08
C ALA A 470 9.69 -3.47 -2.34
N GLY A 471 10.52 -4.32 -1.74
CA GLY A 471 10.47 -5.77 -1.92
C GLY A 471 11.15 -6.28 -3.19
N THR A 472 11.47 -5.43 -4.17
CA THR A 472 12.26 -5.80 -5.36
C THR A 472 13.64 -6.32 -4.94
N LEU A 473 14.17 -7.33 -5.65
CA LEU A 473 15.57 -7.72 -5.51
C LEU A 473 16.41 -6.94 -6.51
N LEU A 474 17.38 -6.15 -6.01
CA LEU A 474 18.41 -5.58 -6.86
C LEU A 474 19.45 -6.67 -7.14
N VAL A 475 19.42 -7.20 -8.37
CA VAL A 475 20.44 -8.14 -8.82
C VAL A 475 21.74 -7.37 -9.01
N GLU A 476 22.86 -7.88 -8.51
CA GLU A 476 24.19 -7.24 -8.54
C GLU A 476 24.63 -6.75 -9.96
N ASN A 477 23.99 -7.26 -11.03
CA ASN A 477 24.26 -6.89 -12.42
C ASN A 477 23.46 -5.69 -12.96
N THR A 478 22.58 -5.07 -12.16
CA THR A 478 21.97 -3.76 -12.47
C THR A 478 22.68 -2.61 -11.75
N ALA A 479 23.77 -2.89 -11.04
CA ALA A 479 24.81 -1.87 -10.89
C ALA A 479 25.16 -1.43 -12.32
N SER A 480 25.07 -0.12 -12.57
CA SER A 480 25.54 0.52 -13.79
C SER A 480 26.84 -0.16 -14.31
N PRO A 481 27.11 -0.19 -15.62
CA PRO A 481 28.43 -0.55 -16.14
C PRO A 481 29.60 0.18 -15.46
N GLU A 482 29.30 1.22 -14.65
CA GLU A 482 30.21 2.02 -13.84
C GLU A 482 30.23 1.70 -12.31
N GLY A 483 29.62 0.61 -11.83
CA GLY A 483 29.79 0.14 -10.44
C GLY A 483 29.23 1.07 -9.36
N GLY A 484 27.96 0.86 -8.97
CA GLY A 484 27.33 1.63 -7.89
C GLY A 484 28.07 1.50 -6.55
N GLU A 485 28.23 2.62 -5.86
CA GLU A 485 28.85 2.69 -4.53
C GLU A 485 27.87 2.13 -3.48
N LEU A 486 28.32 1.12 -2.73
CA LEU A 486 27.56 0.52 -1.63
C LEU A 486 28.12 1.04 -0.30
N VAL A 487 27.28 1.71 0.49
CA VAL A 487 27.62 2.25 1.80
C VAL A 487 26.83 1.51 2.87
N ALA A 488 27.55 0.81 3.75
CA ALA A 488 26.94 0.07 4.87
C ALA A 488 26.37 1.03 5.92
N CYS A 489 25.19 0.71 6.48
CA CYS A 489 24.58 1.47 7.56
C CYS A 489 25.07 0.96 8.92
N GLY A 490 26.32 1.28 9.28
CA GLY A 490 26.91 0.85 10.55
C GLY A 490 26.97 -0.67 10.68
N THR A 491 26.45 -1.21 11.77
CA THR A 491 26.35 -2.67 11.99
C THR A 491 24.98 -3.24 11.61
N LEU A 492 24.06 -2.42 11.10
CA LEU A 492 22.75 -2.89 10.67
C LEU A 492 22.90 -3.77 9.42
N PRO A 493 22.02 -4.76 9.19
CA PRO A 493 21.99 -5.54 7.96
C PRO A 493 21.33 -4.75 6.80
N LEU A 494 21.70 -3.46 6.68
CA LEU A 494 21.17 -2.50 5.72
C LEU A 494 22.32 -1.74 5.04
N ALA A 495 22.12 -1.39 3.78
CA ALA A 495 23.07 -0.58 3.01
C ALA A 495 22.38 0.36 2.04
N LEU A 496 23.03 1.48 1.74
CA LEU A 496 22.63 2.39 0.67
C LEU A 496 23.39 2.02 -0.62
N VAL A 497 22.66 1.93 -1.72
CA VAL A 497 23.19 1.73 -3.07
C VAL A 497 23.00 3.02 -3.87
N ARG A 498 24.08 3.57 -4.40
CA ARG A 498 24.09 4.72 -5.31
C ARG A 498 23.99 4.24 -6.76
N HIS A 499 23.09 4.85 -7.55
CA HIS A 499 22.82 4.47 -8.95
C HIS A 499 23.39 5.41 -9.99
#